data_AF-A0A1H9R1R9-F1
#
_entry.id   AF-A0A1H9R1R9-F1
#
_cell.length_a   1.000
_cell.length_b   1.000
_cell.length_c   1.000
_cell.angle_alpha   90.00
_cell.angle_beta   90.00
_cell.angle_gamma   90.00
#
_symmetry.space_group_name_H-M   'P 1'
#
loop_
_entity.id
_entity.type
_entity.pdbx_description
1 polymer ?
#
loop_
_entity_poly.entity_id
_entity_poly.type
_entity_poly.pdbx_seq_one_letter_code
_entity_poly.pdbx_strand_id
1 'polypeptide(L)'
;MSTDTFTTDTVRELLTDRNVFPGLPDDLGEDAELVLDSLGLVWLLHVVEERYGLIVEPSDEDIAGLTSLRRLTDYLSAAAPVPAEGGRPR
;
A
#
# COMPACT_ATOMS: atom_id res chain seq x y z
N MET A 1 -4.80 20.98 -4.64
CA MET A 1 -5.83 19.97 -4.30
C MET A 1 -5.14 18.62 -4.40
N SER A 2 -5.39 17.78 -3.41
CA SER A 2 -4.47 16.81 -2.80
C SER A 2 -3.86 15.78 -3.76
N THR A 3 -2.55 15.60 -3.63
CA THR A 3 -1.77 14.47 -4.13
C THR A 3 -2.08 13.23 -3.29
N ASP A 4 -3.29 12.66 -3.44
CA ASP A 4 -3.61 11.37 -2.85
C ASP A 4 -3.52 10.32 -3.96
N THR A 5 -2.31 9.79 -4.16
CA THR A 5 -2.04 8.84 -5.24
C THR A 5 -2.56 7.44 -4.90
N PHE A 6 -2.69 7.11 -3.60
CA PHE A 6 -3.23 5.84 -3.12
C PHE A 6 -4.48 6.07 -2.27
N THR A 7 -5.63 5.67 -2.82
CA THR A 7 -6.90 5.61 -2.08
C THR A 7 -7.15 4.20 -1.56
N THR A 8 -8.06 4.05 -0.60
CA THR A 8 -8.40 2.74 -0.04
C THR A 8 -9.02 1.79 -1.08
N ASP A 9 -9.77 2.33 -2.05
CA ASP A 9 -10.26 1.54 -3.18
C ASP A 9 -9.13 1.05 -4.08
N THR A 10 -8.11 1.88 -4.32
CA THR A 10 -6.91 1.45 -5.06
C THR A 10 -6.21 0.31 -4.35
N VAL A 11 -5.97 0.43 -3.05
CA VAL A 11 -5.32 -0.63 -2.26
C VAL A 11 -6.18 -1.89 -2.23
N ARG A 12 -7.50 -1.77 -2.11
CA ARG A 12 -8.43 -2.90 -2.19
C ARG A 12 -8.35 -3.60 -3.55
N GLU A 13 -8.26 -2.85 -4.66
CA GLU A 13 -8.07 -3.42 -5.99
C GLU A 13 -6.78 -4.27 -6.07
N LEU A 14 -5.68 -3.77 -5.49
CA LEU A 14 -4.41 -4.51 -5.44
C LEU A 14 -4.52 -5.83 -4.64
N LEU A 15 -5.42 -5.87 -3.65
CA LEU A 15 -5.69 -7.05 -2.83
C LEU A 15 -6.77 -7.98 -3.42
N THR A 16 -7.28 -7.70 -4.62
CA THR A 16 -8.33 -8.52 -5.26
C THR A 16 -7.76 -9.83 -5.84
N ASP A 17 -6.44 -9.94 -6.00
CA ASP A 17 -5.80 -11.15 -6.54
C ASP A 17 -5.98 -12.34 -5.58
N ARG A 18 -6.98 -13.17 -5.87
CA ARG A 18 -7.35 -14.37 -5.10
C ARG A 18 -6.25 -15.43 -5.05
N ASN A 19 -5.30 -15.41 -5.98
CA ASN A 19 -4.18 -16.35 -5.99
C ASN A 19 -3.21 -16.05 -4.84
N VAL A 20 -3.11 -14.77 -4.48
CA VAL A 20 -2.24 -14.27 -3.41
C VAL A 20 -3.03 -14.03 -2.12
N PHE A 21 -4.28 -13.58 -2.23
CA PHE A 21 -5.16 -13.22 -1.12
C PHE A 21 -6.47 -14.03 -1.13
N PRO A 22 -6.43 -15.36 -0.96
CA PRO A 22 -7.62 -16.20 -1.05
C PRO A 22 -8.66 -15.95 0.05
N GLY A 23 -8.27 -15.32 1.16
CA GLY A 23 -9.10 -15.15 2.35
C GLY A 23 -9.72 -13.75 2.55
N LEU A 24 -9.41 -12.77 1.70
CA LEU A 24 -9.91 -11.41 1.91
C LEU A 24 -11.36 -11.27 1.42
N PRO A 25 -12.26 -10.56 2.09
CA PRO A 25 -13.54 -10.19 1.50
C PRO A 25 -13.35 -9.17 0.37
N ASP A 26 -14.17 -9.25 -0.69
CA ASP A 26 -14.16 -8.26 -1.79
C ASP A 26 -14.54 -6.86 -1.29
N ASP A 27 -15.40 -6.79 -0.27
CA ASP A 27 -15.80 -5.57 0.43
C ASP A 27 -15.04 -5.43 1.76
N LEU A 28 -13.71 -5.54 1.72
CA LEU A 28 -12.89 -5.33 2.92
C LEU A 28 -13.02 -3.86 3.34
N GLY A 29 -13.54 -3.63 4.55
CA GLY A 29 -13.68 -2.28 5.12
C GLY A 29 -12.32 -1.65 5.48
N GLU A 30 -12.27 -0.32 5.56
CA GLU A 30 -11.03 0.44 5.81
C GLU A 30 -10.39 0.09 7.18
N ASP A 31 -11.23 -0.11 8.19
CA ASP A 31 -10.89 -0.50 9.57
C ASP A 31 -11.01 -2.02 9.81
N ALA A 32 -11.25 -2.81 8.76
CA ALA A 32 -11.30 -4.26 8.90
C ALA A 32 -9.90 -4.83 9.19
N GLU A 33 -9.88 -5.95 9.92
CA GLU A 33 -8.65 -6.69 10.19
C GLU A 33 -8.11 -7.28 8.89
N LEU A 34 -6.95 -6.80 8.46
CA LEU A 34 -6.20 -7.26 7.30
C LEU A 34 -4.96 -8.00 7.81
N VAL A 35 -4.78 -9.22 7.35
CA VAL A 35 -3.58 -10.02 7.66
C VAL A 35 -2.85 -10.28 6.34
N LEU A 36 -1.63 -9.76 6.23
CA LEU A 36 -0.75 -10.01 5.10
C LEU A 36 0.30 -11.04 5.51
N ASP A 37 0.29 -12.20 4.85
CA ASP A 37 1.40 -13.14 4.91
C ASP A 37 2.65 -12.56 4.23
N SER A 38 3.81 -13.16 4.48
CA SER A 38 5.09 -12.74 3.88
C SER A 38 5.05 -12.68 2.35
N LEU A 39 4.34 -13.62 1.71
CA LEU A 39 4.12 -13.61 0.26
C LEU A 39 3.18 -12.48 -0.16
N GLY A 40 2.09 -12.26 0.58
CA GLY A 40 1.10 -11.24 0.26
C GLY A 40 1.69 -9.83 0.31
N LEU A 41 2.53 -9.57 1.31
CA LEU A 41 3.26 -8.31 1.41
C LEU A 41 4.23 -8.12 0.24
N VAL A 42 5.11 -9.09 -0.02
CA VAL A 42 6.09 -8.99 -1.13
C VAL A 42 5.40 -8.82 -2.47
N TRP A 43 4.30 -9.54 -2.70
CA TRP A 43 3.50 -9.40 -3.92
C TRP A 43 2.87 -8.01 -4.03
N LEU A 44 2.26 -7.50 -2.96
CA LEU A 44 1.69 -6.16 -2.96
C LEU A 44 2.75 -5.11 -3.31
N LEU A 45 3.92 -5.17 -2.67
CA LEU A 45 5.03 -4.26 -2.94
C LEU A 45 5.50 -4.36 -4.40
N HIS A 46 5.60 -5.58 -4.93
CA HIS A 46 5.94 -5.81 -6.33
C HIS A 46 4.91 -5.22 -7.30
N VAL A 47 3.61 -5.41 -7.05
CA VAL A 47 2.56 -4.81 -7.89
C VAL A 47 2.56 -3.29 -7.80
N VAL A 48 2.82 -2.73 -6.61
CA VAL A 48 2.96 -1.28 -6.42
C VAL A 48 4.14 -0.74 -7.22
N GLU A 49 5.29 -1.43 -7.20
CA GLU A 49 6.45 -1.09 -8.00
C GLU A 49 6.15 -1.17 -9.50
N GLU A 50 5.55 -2.28 -9.97
CA GLU A 50 5.23 -2.49 -11.40
C GLU A 50 4.21 -1.48 -11.92
N ARG A 51 3.18 -1.14 -11.14
CA ARG A 51 2.08 -0.26 -11.58
C ARG A 51 2.39 1.23 -11.39
N TYR A 52 3.07 1.59 -10.31
CA TYR A 52 3.28 2.99 -9.91
C TYR A 52 4.76 3.42 -9.98
N GLY A 53 5.69 2.49 -10.20
CA GLY A 53 7.13 2.77 -10.13
C GLY A 53 7.60 3.12 -8.72
N LEU A 54 6.85 2.71 -7.70
CA LEU A 54 7.11 3.05 -6.30
C LEU A 54 7.74 1.87 -5.57
N ILE A 55 9.01 2.00 -5.21
CA ILE A 55 9.73 1.00 -4.41
C ILE A 55 9.52 1.33 -2.94
N VAL A 56 8.96 0.38 -2.19
CA VAL A 56 8.65 0.54 -0.76
C VAL A 56 9.24 -0.61 0.03
N GLU A 57 9.99 -0.29 1.09
CA GLU A 57 10.66 -1.27 1.94
C GLU A 57 10.23 -1.07 3.41
N PRO A 58 9.12 -1.71 3.84
CA PRO A 58 8.65 -1.60 5.22
C PRO A 58 9.60 -2.28 6.21
N SER A 59 9.82 -1.62 7.35
CA SER A 59 10.55 -2.19 8.48
C SER A 59 9.66 -3.19 9.24
N ASP A 60 10.22 -4.02 10.12
CA ASP A 60 9.44 -4.94 10.96
C ASP A 60 8.32 -4.25 11.75
N GLU A 61 8.56 -3.02 12.23
CA GLU A 61 7.55 -2.21 12.92
C GLU A 61 6.41 -1.78 11.98
N ASP A 62 6.75 -1.36 10.75
CA ASP A 62 5.76 -0.99 9.73
C ASP A 62 4.89 -2.20 9.41
N ILE A 63 5.51 -3.36 9.13
CA ILE A 63 4.83 -4.62 8.82
C ILE A 63 3.86 -5.00 9.94
N ALA A 64 4.29 -4.90 11.21
CA ALA A 64 3.42 -5.15 12.36
C ALA A 64 2.24 -4.16 12.45
N GLY A 65 2.39 -2.96 11.86
CA GLY A 65 1.34 -1.95 11.73
C GLY A 65 0.44 -2.12 10.51
N LEU A 66 0.77 -2.94 9.50
CA LEU A 66 -0.02 -3.15 8.28
C LEU A 66 -1.22 -4.10 8.51
N THR A 67 -2.02 -3.83 9.54
CA THR A 67 -3.12 -4.71 9.98
C THR A 67 -4.51 -4.28 9.48
N SER A 68 -4.59 -3.23 8.67
CA SER A 68 -5.85 -2.70 8.13
C SER A 68 -5.61 -1.98 6.82
N LEU A 69 -6.63 -1.92 5.97
CA LEU A 69 -6.59 -1.19 4.69
C LEU A 69 -6.21 0.28 4.88
N ARG A 70 -6.77 0.96 5.89
CA ARG A 70 -6.45 2.36 6.18
C ARG A 70 -4.96 2.56 6.44
N ARG A 71 -4.35 1.71 7.28
CA ARG A 71 -2.92 1.82 7.62
C ARG A 71 -2.03 1.52 6.42
N LEU A 72 -2.40 0.54 5.62
CA LEU A 72 -1.69 0.21 4.39
C LEU A 72 -1.77 1.35 3.37
N THR A 73 -2.95 1.95 3.22
CA THR A 73 -3.15 3.11 2.34
C THR A 73 -2.32 4.31 2.82
N ASP A 74 -2.37 4.63 4.11
CA ASP A 74 -1.59 5.71 4.71
C ASP A 74 -0.09 5.50 4.51
N TYR A 75 0.38 4.28 4.72
CA TYR A 75 1.78 3.90 4.51
C TYR A 75 2.22 4.07 3.05
N LEU A 76 1.43 3.57 2.08
CA LEU A 76 1.73 3.71 0.65
C LEU A 76 1.67 5.18 0.17
N SER A 77 0.69 5.95 0.67
CA SER A 77 0.59 7.38 0.40
C SER A 77 1.75 8.17 1.00
N ALA A 78 2.25 7.79 2.18
CA ALA A 78 3.43 8.40 2.79
C ALA A 78 4.73 8.03 2.06
N ALA A 79 4.81 6.82 1.51
CA ALA A 79 5.96 6.36 0.72
C ALA A 79 5.99 6.98 -0.68
N ALA A 80 4.82 7.31 -1.24
CA ALA A 80 4.74 7.98 -2.53
C ALA A 80 5.55 9.29 -2.48
N PRO A 81 6.39 9.57 -3.49
CA PRO A 81 7.16 10.80 -3.52
C PRO A 81 6.18 11.97 -3.55
N VAL A 82 6.06 12.68 -2.44
CA VAL A 82 5.56 14.06 -2.46
C VAL A 82 6.40 14.79 -3.49
N PRO A 83 5.79 15.50 -4.47
CA PRO A 83 6.57 16.30 -5.40
C PRO A 83 7.45 17.21 -4.57
N ALA A 84 8.76 16.98 -4.61
CA ALA A 84 9.74 17.73 -3.86
C ALA A 84 9.72 19.17 -4.38
N GLU A 85 8.84 19.98 -3.82
CA GLU A 85 8.79 21.40 -4.10
C GLU A 85 10.01 22.03 -3.43
N GLY A 86 11.07 22.23 -4.21
CA GLY A 86 12.11 23.22 -3.88
C GLY A 86 13.50 22.70 -3.50
N GLY A 87 14.08 21.77 -4.26
CA GLY A 87 15.54 21.65 -4.35
C GLY A 87 16.09 22.56 -5.45
N ARG A 88 16.22 23.88 -5.23
CA ARG A 88 16.89 24.75 -6.21
C ARG A 88 18.34 24.30 -6.44
N PRO A 89 18.83 24.22 -7.69
CA PRO A 89 20.21 23.89 -7.98
C PRO A 89 21.13 25.02 -7.51
N ARG A 90 22.33 24.66 -7.01
CA ARG A 90 23.46 25.58 -6.87
C ARG A 90 24.52 25.23 -7.91
#